data_AF-A0A1M3CTU5-F1
#
_entry.id   AF-A0A1M3CTU5-F1
#
_cell.length_a   1.000
_cell.length_b   1.000
_cell.length_c   1.000
_cell.angle_alpha   90.00
_cell.angle_beta   90.00
_cell.angle_gamma   90.00
#
_symmetry.space_group_name_H-M   'P 1'
#
loop_
_entity.id
_entity.type
_entity.pdbx_description
1 polymer ?
#
loop_
_entity_poly.entity_id
_entity_poly.type
_entity_poly.pdbx_seq_one_letter_code
_entity_poly.pdbx_strand_id
1 'polypeptide(L)'
;MSPIRKRLNGAKQDFGCGEALLAQEFENRVQSFDHVAVNEDVTSCDIAHVPLDDESLDAAIFSLSLMGTNYLEYLKEAHRCLKLDGHLWIAETTSRYQNFPSFEEELSKIGFDLIGKQEKGNFTFLRLIKSDRQTSPMQIPS
;
A
#
# COMPACT_ATOMS: atom_id res chain seq x y z
N MET A 1 -24.80 24.66 12.44
CA MET A 1 -24.47 23.83 11.26
C MET A 1 -23.49 22.77 11.72
N SER A 2 -23.91 21.49 11.75
CA SER A 2 -23.06 20.37 12.17
C SER A 2 -21.92 20.16 11.16
N PRO A 3 -20.69 19.83 11.58
CA PRO A 3 -19.68 19.41 10.62
C PRO A 3 -20.13 18.10 9.99
N ILE A 4 -20.14 18.09 8.66
CA ILE A 4 -20.36 16.90 7.85
C ILE A 4 -19.25 15.92 8.22
N ARG A 5 -19.56 14.92 9.06
CA ARG A 5 -18.76 13.70 9.12
C ARG A 5 -18.96 13.01 7.77
N LYS A 6 -18.12 13.31 6.77
CA LYS A 6 -18.04 12.51 5.55
C LYS A 6 -17.79 11.08 6.00
N ARG A 7 -18.73 10.19 5.69
CA ARG A 7 -18.59 8.73 5.86
C ARG A 7 -17.23 8.31 5.29
N LEU A 8 -16.37 7.70 6.11
CA LEU A 8 -15.08 7.10 5.73
C LEU A 8 -15.29 5.77 4.95
N ASN A 9 -16.24 5.75 4.01
CA ASN A 9 -16.72 4.56 3.30
C ASN A 9 -15.88 4.19 2.06
N GLY A 10 -14.63 4.65 1.97
CA GLY A 10 -13.73 4.23 0.91
C GLY A 10 -13.25 2.78 1.10
N ALA A 11 -13.05 2.05 0.02
CA ALA A 11 -12.47 0.70 0.02
C ALA A 11 -10.99 0.78 0.41
N LYS A 12 -10.57 -0.01 1.41
CA LYS A 12 -9.21 0.00 1.96
C LYS A 12 -8.72 -1.43 2.08
N GLN A 13 -7.49 -1.66 1.64
CA GLN A 13 -6.89 -2.99 1.63
C GLN A 13 -5.55 -2.99 2.35
N ASP A 14 -5.39 -3.94 3.27
CA ASP A 14 -4.14 -4.30 3.92
C ASP A 14 -3.48 -5.46 3.15
N PHE A 15 -2.31 -5.20 2.57
CA PHE A 15 -1.55 -6.14 1.76
C PHE A 15 -0.43 -6.77 2.61
N GLY A 16 -0.49 -8.09 2.78
CA GLY A 16 0.39 -8.84 3.69
C GLY A 16 0.00 -8.60 5.15
N CYS A 17 -1.29 -8.78 5.46
CA CYS A 17 -1.89 -8.37 6.72
C CYS A 17 -1.55 -9.25 7.93
N GLY A 18 -0.92 -10.43 7.71
CA GLY A 18 -0.69 -11.42 8.76
C GLY A 18 -1.98 -11.75 9.52
N GLU A 19 -2.02 -11.42 10.82
CA GLU A 19 -3.16 -11.67 11.71
C GLU A 19 -4.37 -10.72 11.54
N ALA A 20 -4.35 -9.83 10.53
CA ALA A 20 -5.42 -8.86 10.25
C ALA A 20 -5.68 -7.88 11.41
N LEU A 21 -4.63 -7.46 12.12
CA LEU A 21 -4.76 -6.54 13.26
C LEU A 21 -5.35 -5.17 12.87
N LEU A 22 -5.10 -4.70 11.64
CA LEU A 22 -5.73 -3.49 11.13
C LEU A 22 -7.24 -3.66 10.89
N ALA A 23 -7.70 -4.81 10.42
CA ALA A 23 -9.14 -5.06 10.30
C ALA A 23 -9.82 -5.02 11.68
N GLN A 24 -9.19 -5.64 12.69
CA GLN A 24 -9.70 -5.65 14.07
C GLN A 24 -9.79 -4.23 14.68
N GLU A 25 -8.71 -3.45 14.60
CA GLU A 25 -8.66 -2.09 15.14
C GLU A 25 -9.65 -1.14 14.44
N PHE A 26 -9.92 -1.38 13.16
CA PHE A 26 -10.78 -0.51 12.34
C PHE A 26 -12.20 -1.06 12.12
N GLU A 27 -12.67 -2.01 12.94
CA GLU A 27 -14.02 -2.59 12.87
C GLU A 27 -14.35 -3.11 11.46
N ASN A 28 -13.42 -3.85 10.85
CA ASN A 28 -13.51 -4.45 9.50
C ASN A 28 -13.71 -3.42 8.35
N ARG A 29 -13.34 -2.16 8.57
CA ARG A 29 -13.30 -1.12 7.51
C ARG A 29 -12.04 -1.16 6.64
N VAL A 30 -11.18 -2.15 6.86
CA VAL A 30 -9.97 -2.48 6.11
C VAL A 30 -10.05 -3.97 5.81
N GLN A 31 -10.03 -4.34 4.54
CA GLN A 31 -9.98 -5.73 4.11
C GLN A 31 -8.54 -6.24 4.18
N SER A 32 -8.37 -7.55 4.35
CA SER A 32 -7.09 -8.16 4.73
C SER A 32 -6.69 -9.25 3.75
N PHE A 33 -5.56 -9.07 3.07
CA PHE A 33 -4.98 -10.01 2.10
C PHE A 33 -3.61 -10.48 2.57
N ASP A 34 -3.38 -11.79 2.50
CA ASP A 34 -2.08 -12.39 2.80
C ASP A 34 -1.87 -13.64 1.95
N HIS A 35 -0.63 -14.08 1.79
CA HIS A 35 -0.35 -15.36 1.16
C HIS A 35 -0.95 -16.53 1.96
N VAL A 36 -1.01 -16.40 3.29
CA VAL A 36 -1.59 -17.42 4.19
C VAL A 36 -2.73 -16.83 5.00
N ALA A 37 -3.93 -17.38 4.84
CA ALA A 37 -5.07 -17.03 5.70
C ALA A 37 -4.91 -17.69 7.06
N VAL A 38 -4.63 -16.89 8.09
CA VAL A 38 -4.48 -17.35 9.49
C VAL A 38 -5.81 -17.32 10.26
N ASN A 39 -6.85 -16.67 9.72
CA ASN A 39 -8.21 -16.62 10.26
C ASN A 39 -9.23 -16.30 9.13
N GLU A 40 -10.53 -16.25 9.46
CA GLU A 40 -11.62 -16.02 8.50
C GLU A 40 -11.68 -14.58 7.95
N ASP A 41 -11.04 -13.62 8.62
CA ASP A 41 -10.98 -12.22 8.19
C ASP A 41 -9.91 -11.98 7.11
N VAL A 42 -9.06 -12.99 6.83
CA VAL A 42 -7.98 -12.91 5.84
C VAL A 42 -8.35 -13.67 4.57
N THR A 43 -8.31 -12.97 3.43
CA THR A 43 -8.38 -13.64 2.12
C THR A 43 -6.97 -14.08 1.70
N SER A 44 -6.80 -15.37 1.44
CA SER A 44 -5.53 -15.92 0.93
C SER A 44 -5.37 -15.60 -0.56
N CYS A 45 -4.32 -14.86 -0.91
CA CYS A 45 -3.94 -14.57 -2.30
C CYS A 45 -2.46 -14.16 -2.42
N ASP A 46 -1.92 -14.23 -3.64
CA ASP A 46 -0.66 -13.55 -3.97
C ASP A 46 -0.92 -12.03 -4.01
N ILE A 47 -0.24 -11.28 -3.14
CA ILE A 47 -0.41 -9.82 -3.06
C ILE A 47 0.21 -9.06 -4.25
N ALA A 48 0.95 -9.75 -5.14
CA ALA A 48 1.30 -9.22 -6.46
C ALA A 48 0.16 -9.33 -7.49
N HIS A 49 -0.89 -10.13 -7.22
CA HIS A 49 -1.99 -10.42 -8.14
C HIS A 49 -3.30 -10.64 -7.37
N VAL A 50 -3.85 -9.55 -6.84
CA VAL A 50 -5.03 -9.62 -5.97
C VAL A 50 -6.32 -9.66 -6.77
N PRO A 51 -7.38 -10.32 -6.28
CA PRO A 51 -8.66 -10.44 -6.99
C PRO A 51 -9.52 -9.18 -6.85
N LEU A 52 -8.95 -8.02 -7.18
CA LEU A 52 -9.61 -6.72 -7.18
C LEU A 52 -9.60 -6.10 -8.57
N ASP A 53 -10.65 -5.35 -8.88
CA ASP A 53 -10.72 -4.55 -10.11
C ASP A 53 -9.72 -3.38 -10.07
N ASP A 54 -9.32 -2.92 -11.25
CA ASP A 54 -8.55 -1.69 -11.41
C ASP A 54 -9.30 -0.52 -10.78
N GLU A 55 -8.58 0.39 -10.13
CA GLU A 55 -9.14 1.62 -9.57
C GLU A 55 -10.33 1.41 -8.62
N SER A 56 -10.34 0.30 -7.88
CA SER A 56 -11.38 -0.04 -6.91
C SER A 56 -11.10 0.48 -5.50
N LEU A 57 -9.84 0.74 -5.14
CA LEU A 57 -9.40 1.11 -3.80
C LEU A 57 -9.24 2.62 -3.62
N ASP A 58 -9.63 3.10 -2.44
CA ASP A 58 -9.35 4.46 -1.97
C ASP A 58 -8.07 4.51 -1.13
N ALA A 59 -7.68 3.40 -0.49
CA ALA A 59 -6.39 3.26 0.17
C ALA A 59 -5.80 1.84 0.10
N ALA A 60 -4.48 1.76 -0.02
CA ALA A 60 -3.69 0.55 0.12
C ALA A 60 -2.70 0.73 1.28
N ILE A 61 -2.53 -0.31 2.09
CA ILE A 61 -1.65 -0.32 3.25
C ILE A 61 -0.65 -1.48 3.11
N PHE A 62 0.64 -1.18 3.31
CA PHE A 62 1.68 -2.16 3.56
C PHE A 62 2.27 -1.88 4.95
N SER A 63 2.13 -2.84 5.87
CA SER A 63 2.68 -2.74 7.21
C SER A 63 3.63 -3.90 7.47
N LEU A 64 4.93 -3.64 7.36
CA LEU A 64 6.00 -4.64 7.50
C LEU A 64 5.88 -5.80 6.49
N SER A 65 5.28 -5.53 5.34
CA SER A 65 4.92 -6.52 4.33
C SER A 65 5.70 -6.40 3.02
N LEU A 66 6.60 -5.40 2.87
CA LEU A 66 7.49 -5.26 1.72
C LEU A 66 8.78 -6.09 1.87
N MET A 67 8.63 -7.32 2.36
CA MET A 67 9.76 -8.16 2.77
C MET A 67 10.36 -8.99 1.61
N GLY A 68 9.59 -9.23 0.54
CA GLY A 68 10.00 -10.02 -0.63
C GLY A 68 10.91 -9.28 -1.61
N THR A 69 11.73 -10.01 -2.37
CA THR A 69 12.60 -9.45 -3.42
C THR A 69 11.82 -8.84 -4.59
N ASN A 70 10.55 -9.21 -4.73
CA ASN A 70 9.58 -8.74 -5.70
C ASN A 70 8.65 -7.63 -5.14
N TYR A 71 9.07 -6.90 -4.09
CA TYR A 71 8.25 -5.85 -3.47
C TYR A 71 7.72 -4.79 -4.47
N LEU A 72 8.46 -4.53 -5.55
CA LEU A 72 8.03 -3.64 -6.62
C LEU A 72 6.76 -4.11 -7.33
N GLU A 73 6.56 -5.43 -7.47
CA GLU A 73 5.33 -5.97 -8.04
C GLU A 73 4.14 -5.76 -7.11
N TYR A 74 4.34 -5.84 -5.79
CA TYR A 74 3.29 -5.53 -4.80
C TYR A 74 2.88 -4.06 -4.89
N LEU A 75 3.85 -3.15 -5.04
CA LEU A 75 3.60 -1.72 -5.17
C LEU A 75 2.89 -1.37 -6.49
N LYS A 76 3.24 -2.04 -7.60
CA LYS A 76 2.53 -1.92 -8.88
C LYS A 76 1.10 -2.43 -8.78
N GLU A 77 0.89 -3.54 -8.09
CA GLU A 77 -0.44 -4.10 -7.90
C GLU A 77 -1.33 -3.18 -7.05
N ALA A 78 -0.77 -2.59 -6.00
CA ALA A 78 -1.45 -1.53 -5.24
C ALA A 78 -1.77 -0.32 -6.12
N HIS A 79 -0.85 0.10 -7.01
CA HIS A 79 -1.09 1.18 -7.96
C HIS A 79 -2.24 0.85 -8.95
N ARG A 80 -2.31 -0.38 -9.45
CA ARG A 80 -3.41 -0.86 -10.31
C ARG A 80 -4.75 -0.75 -9.58
N CYS A 81 -4.80 -1.23 -8.34
CA CYS A 81 -6.02 -1.25 -7.54
C CYS A 81 -6.46 0.15 -7.06
N LEU A 82 -5.53 1.07 -6.82
CA LEU A 82 -5.85 2.42 -6.33
C LEU A 82 -6.51 3.27 -7.40
N LYS A 83 -7.53 4.04 -7.02
CA LYS A 83 -8.05 5.16 -7.83
C LYS A 83 -6.99 6.25 -7.99
N LEU A 84 -7.12 7.09 -9.01
CA LEU A 84 -6.41 8.37 -9.04
C LEU A 84 -6.71 9.13 -7.74
N ASP A 85 -5.68 9.79 -7.19
CA ASP A 85 -5.70 10.43 -5.87
C ASP A 85 -5.87 9.47 -4.67
N GLY A 86 -5.89 8.16 -4.92
CA GLY A 86 -5.91 7.13 -3.89
C GLY A 86 -4.62 7.11 -3.07
N HIS A 87 -4.73 6.71 -1.80
CA HIS A 87 -3.61 6.79 -0.86
C HIS A 87 -2.88 5.46 -0.69
N LEU A 88 -1.55 5.52 -0.76
CA LEU A 88 -0.68 4.42 -0.37
C LEU A 88 -0.03 4.76 0.98
N TRP A 89 -0.19 3.86 1.95
CA TRP A 89 0.42 3.95 3.27
C TRP A 89 1.44 2.83 3.43
N ILE A 90 2.68 3.20 3.77
CA ILE A 90 3.75 2.23 3.99
C ILE A 90 4.30 2.44 5.40
N ALA A 91 4.40 1.38 6.17
CA ALA A 91 5.10 1.34 7.44
C ALA A 91 6.16 0.24 7.38
N GLU A 92 7.42 0.63 7.39
CA GLU A 92 8.56 -0.29 7.37
C GLU A 92 9.52 0.02 8.51
N THR A 93 10.32 -0.98 8.91
CA THR A 93 11.42 -0.69 9.87
C THR A 93 12.38 0.33 9.23
N THR A 94 12.86 1.30 10.01
CA THR A 94 13.76 2.35 9.48
C THR A 94 15.03 1.75 8.87
N SER A 95 15.57 0.68 9.47
CA SER A 95 16.71 -0.04 8.91
C SER A 95 16.40 -0.68 7.56
N ARG A 96 15.22 -1.29 7.40
CA ARG A 96 14.75 -1.81 6.10
C ARG A 96 14.59 -0.67 5.10
N TYR A 97 13.96 0.43 5.50
CA TYR A 97 13.75 1.58 4.65
C TYR A 97 15.07 2.14 4.08
N GLN A 98 16.07 2.29 4.94
CA GLN A 98 17.41 2.74 4.55
C GLN A 98 18.13 1.78 3.60
N ASN A 99 17.74 0.51 3.60
CA ASN A 99 18.28 -0.50 2.70
C ASN A 99 17.59 -0.52 1.34
N PHE A 100 16.52 0.23 1.10
CA PHE A 100 15.93 0.40 -0.22
C PHE A 100 16.67 1.53 -0.96
N PRO A 101 17.62 1.23 -1.86
CA PRO A 101 18.34 2.27 -2.58
C PRO A 101 17.35 2.93 -3.55
N SER A 102 17.25 4.26 -3.50
CA SER A 102 16.35 5.02 -4.38
C SER A 102 14.85 4.69 -4.26
N PHE A 103 14.38 4.18 -3.11
CA PHE A 103 12.97 3.78 -2.93
C PHE A 103 11.93 4.84 -3.31
N GLU A 104 12.16 6.10 -2.91
CA GLU A 104 11.26 7.20 -3.24
C GLU A 104 11.24 7.47 -4.76
N GLU A 105 12.36 7.25 -5.45
CA GLU A 105 12.46 7.33 -6.92
C GLU A 105 11.73 6.16 -7.60
N GLU A 106 11.83 4.95 -7.05
CA GLU A 106 11.09 3.78 -7.54
C GLU A 106 9.58 3.98 -7.41
N LEU A 107 9.12 4.47 -6.27
CA LEU A 107 7.72 4.84 -6.05
C LEU A 107 7.25 5.92 -7.04
N SER A 108 8.09 6.92 -7.30
CA SER A 108 7.81 7.93 -8.33
C SER A 108 7.70 7.34 -9.73
N LYS A 109 8.58 6.39 -10.11
CA LYS A 109 8.51 5.67 -11.39
C LYS A 109 7.25 4.82 -11.54
N ILE A 110 6.72 4.29 -10.44
CA ILE A 110 5.46 3.52 -10.41
C ILE A 110 4.24 4.43 -10.58
N GLY A 111 4.33 5.73 -10.27
CA GLY A 111 3.21 6.68 -10.34
C GLY A 111 2.72 7.18 -8.98
N PHE A 112 3.58 7.13 -7.95
CA PHE A 112 3.27 7.67 -6.63
C PHE A 112 4.05 8.94 -6.32
N ASP A 113 3.37 9.93 -5.74
CA ASP A 113 4.02 11.12 -5.18
C ASP A 113 4.02 11.06 -3.64
N LEU A 114 5.19 11.32 -3.03
CA LEU A 114 5.35 11.34 -1.57
C LEU A 114 4.73 12.62 -0.98
N ILE A 115 3.75 12.47 -0.09
CA ILE A 115 3.02 13.60 0.54
C ILE A 115 3.14 13.61 2.07
N GLY A 116 3.94 12.71 2.64
CA GLY A 116 4.21 12.65 4.06
C GLY A 116 5.23 11.58 4.39
N LYS A 117 6.15 11.91 5.30
CA LYS A 117 7.15 11.00 5.84
C LYS A 117 7.32 11.29 7.33
N GLN A 118 7.30 10.25 8.14
CA GLN A 118 7.50 10.36 9.59
C GLN A 118 8.31 9.17 10.09
N GLU A 119 9.20 9.42 11.03
CA GLU A 119 9.86 8.36 11.79
C GLU A 119 9.32 8.34 13.22
N LYS A 120 9.01 7.15 13.75
CA LYS A 120 8.56 6.97 15.13
C LYS A 120 9.12 5.66 15.68
N GLY A 121 9.98 5.77 16.69
CA GLY A 121 10.72 4.61 17.19
C GLY A 121 11.62 4.05 16.08
N ASN A 122 11.50 2.74 15.83
CA ASN A 122 12.30 2.04 14.83
C ASN A 122 11.60 1.92 13.46
N PHE A 123 10.58 2.75 13.20
CA PHE A 123 9.73 2.63 12.02
C PHE A 123 9.68 3.95 11.24
N THR A 124 9.70 3.82 9.92
CA THR A 124 9.47 4.88 8.96
C THR A 124 8.10 4.68 8.32
N PHE A 125 7.29 5.75 8.37
CA PHE A 125 5.95 5.82 7.83
C PHE A 125 5.95 6.74 6.62
N LEU A 126 5.46 6.25 5.50
CA LEU A 126 5.27 7.03 4.27
C LEU A 126 3.79 7.12 3.96
N ARG A 127 3.38 8.30 3.52
CA ARG A 127 2.08 8.54 2.91
C ARG A 127 2.32 9.05 1.50
N LEU A 128 1.82 8.30 0.54
CA LEU A 128 1.89 8.63 -0.88
C LEU A 128 0.49 8.77 -1.47
N ILE A 129 0.42 9.38 -2.65
CA ILE A 129 -0.79 9.51 -3.44
C ILE A 129 -0.52 9.00 -4.86
N LYS A 130 -1.46 8.22 -5.41
CA LYS A 130 -1.41 7.82 -6.83
C LYS A 130 -1.65 9.06 -7.68
N SER A 131 -0.71 9.39 -8.55
CA SER A 131 -0.84 10.50 -9.48
C SER A 131 -1.06 10.03 -10.92
N ASP A 132 -1.47 10.96 -11.78
CA ASP A 132 -1.65 10.77 -13.22
C ASP A 132 -0.33 10.88 -14.00
N ARG A 133 0.80 10.99 -13.28
CA ARG A 133 2.13 11.14 -13.87
C ARG A 133 2.41 9.91 -14.74
N GLN A 134 2.63 10.13 -16.03
CA GLN A 134 2.96 9.05 -16.95
C GLN A 134 4.24 8.35 -16.45
N THR A 135 4.13 7.05 -16.17
CA THR A 135 5.27 6.20 -15.83
C THR A 135 6.30 6.30 -16.94
N SER A 136 7.53 6.70 -16.62
CA SER A 136 8.59 6.73 -17.61
C SER A 136 8.89 5.30 -18.07
N PRO A 137 9.00 5.01 -19.38
CA PRO A 137 9.41 3.69 -19.83
C PRO A 137 10.77 3.36 -19.22
N MET A 138 10.91 2.22 -18.55
CA MET A 138 12.22 1.72 -18.14
C MET A 138 13.07 1.55 -19.40
N GLN A 139 14.19 2.27 -19.48
CA GLN A 139 15.22 1.98 -20.48
C GLN A 139 15.78 0.61 -20.16
N ILE A 140 15.48 -0.38 -21.00
CA ILE A 140 16.15 -1.68 -20.99
C ILE A 140 17.55 -1.41 -21.56
N PRO A 141 18.64 -1.59 -20.79
CA PRO A 141 19.97 -1.49 -21.35
C PRO A 141 20.15 -2.60 -22.38
N SER A 142 20.56 -2.20 -23.58
CA SER A 142 20.97 -3.05 -24.71
C SER A 142 22.13 -3.97 -24.37
#